data_AF-A0A661CXE3-F1
#
_entry.id   AF-A0A661CXE3-F1
#
_cell.length_a   1.000
_cell.length_b   1.000
_cell.length_c   1.000
_cell.angle_alpha   90.00
_cell.angle_beta   90.00
_cell.angle_gamma   90.00
#
_symmetry.space_group_name_H-M   'P 1'
#
loop_
_entity.id
_entity.type
_entity.pdbx_description
1 polymer ?
#
loop_
_entity_poly.entity_id
_entity_poly.type
_entity_poly.pdbx_seq_one_letter_code
_entity_poly.pdbx_strand_id
1 'polypeptide(L)'
;MMKHIALLLTLIVLSMASGASSASGASSDCPNLTNSRASEILANFRVVTAQQSPLVGRAERIFDRVRAIAIAQGGKRPILRVIDSNNIFARSFPDGVIMSRKMLDIVYESGYDDNKNDAILAFILGHELTHIVKEHFTNQQIICSVLQQSLPTRHNWRLWFWQTDQEGTVVDDSRKQHERLADKYGLLYAAVAGFHINALNDRENFFKSWAKATRVYPTWEERLAAIQKVIAEVRQQLTYWQVATYLQHFKYPETAISFYEEFYYKTKLYTPEILNNLGLSYLEMAIEWLNKQGSSCEQHRYQLPGLQSIQSVLADSLGSKGEEACILPDALQEAKFYLNEAVQMDEDYLAARMNFATAYFLEGKFYSALGQLEQIPKDAVNDPSIRAMIVNLKVLARYHQDTDSTFRTGFDVWPVVTRRLNAALKTPNLNDDIKAALHDNLAWLLEDRGQNQAAAIHRSKAQQYKKAAPQTVPNPPWTQPIPLGCYIEPELITT
;
A
#
# COMPACT_ATOMS: atom_id res chain seq x y z
N MET A 1 26.80 4.41 -8.80
CA MET A 1 25.41 4.91 -8.62
C MET A 1 24.96 4.93 -7.16
N MET A 2 25.18 3.89 -6.35
CA MET A 2 24.81 3.86 -4.92
C MET A 2 25.30 5.07 -4.08
N LYS A 3 26.52 5.58 -4.32
CA LYS A 3 27.05 6.77 -3.61
C LYS A 3 26.29 8.06 -3.94
N HIS A 4 25.60 8.16 -5.08
CA HIS A 4 24.83 9.35 -5.44
C HIS A 4 23.41 9.35 -4.85
N ILE A 5 22.82 8.16 -4.62
CA ILE A 5 21.50 8.03 -3.98
C ILE A 5 21.60 8.27 -2.47
N ALA A 6 22.63 7.71 -1.82
CA ALA A 6 22.92 8.02 -0.41
C ALA A 6 23.18 9.52 -0.21
N LEU A 7 23.96 10.18 -1.09
CA LEU A 7 24.23 11.61 -1.01
C LEU A 7 22.96 12.46 -1.22
N LEU A 8 22.04 12.05 -2.10
CA LEU A 8 20.77 12.75 -2.33
C LEU A 8 19.83 12.64 -1.12
N LEU A 9 19.79 11.48 -0.47
CA LEU A 9 19.01 11.25 0.75
C LEU A 9 19.58 12.01 1.96
N THR A 10 20.91 12.06 2.12
CA THR A 10 21.53 12.86 3.19
C THR A 10 21.34 14.38 2.98
N LEU A 11 21.30 14.85 1.73
CA LEU A 11 21.00 16.25 1.40
C LEU A 11 19.53 16.63 1.68
N ILE A 12 18.60 15.69 1.55
CA ILE A 12 17.19 15.88 1.95
C ILE A 12 17.07 15.93 3.48
N VAL A 13 17.83 15.12 4.21
CA VAL A 13 17.84 15.16 5.68
C VAL A 13 18.52 16.44 6.22
N LEU A 14 19.56 16.96 5.57
CA LEU A 14 20.22 18.21 5.98
C LEU A 14 19.41 19.48 5.66
N SER A 15 18.60 19.50 4.59
CA SER A 15 17.72 20.63 4.29
C SER A 15 16.54 20.73 5.27
N MET A 16 16.17 19.62 5.91
CA MET A 16 15.16 19.59 6.98
C MET A 16 15.69 20.03 8.35
N ALA A 17 17.00 19.92 8.59
CA ALA A 17 17.60 20.32 9.88
C ALA A 17 17.96 21.83 9.97
N SER A 18 17.95 22.56 8.85
CA SER A 18 18.42 23.96 8.79
C SER A 18 17.31 25.02 8.65
N GLY A 19 16.04 24.63 8.78
CA GLY A 19 14.89 25.55 8.73
C GLY A 19 14.36 26.04 10.09
N ALA A 20 14.97 25.65 11.21
CA ALA A 20 14.48 25.99 12.56
C ALA A 20 15.26 27.16 13.18
N SER A 21 15.09 28.37 12.64
CA SER A 21 15.56 29.61 13.28
C SER A 21 14.64 30.79 12.98
N SER A 22 13.82 31.15 13.99
CA SER A 22 13.27 32.48 14.29
C SER A 22 12.41 33.22 13.25
N ALA A 23 11.09 33.11 13.40
CA ALA A 23 10.16 34.24 13.30
C ALA A 23 9.00 34.03 14.29
N SER A 24 9.30 34.20 15.58
CA SER A 24 8.29 34.32 16.65
C SER A 24 7.66 35.71 16.57
N GLY A 25 6.35 35.78 16.25
CA GLY A 25 5.62 37.04 16.39
C GLY A 25 4.38 37.20 15.51
N ALA A 26 3.42 36.28 15.57
CA ALA A 26 2.01 36.56 15.31
C ALA A 26 1.16 35.36 15.74
N SER A 27 0.68 35.37 16.99
CA SER A 27 -0.45 34.54 17.37
C SER A 27 -1.72 35.18 16.79
N SER A 28 -2.32 34.53 15.81
CA SER A 28 -3.73 34.77 15.48
C SER A 28 -4.40 33.41 15.34
N ASP A 29 -5.15 33.05 16.38
CA ASP A 29 -6.09 31.94 16.40
C ASP A 29 -7.05 32.06 15.21
N CYS A 30 -6.75 31.35 14.13
CA CYS A 30 -7.71 31.05 13.08
C CYS A 30 -8.41 29.74 13.48
N PRO A 31 -9.75 29.73 13.65
CA PRO A 31 -10.45 28.45 13.77
C PRO A 31 -10.22 27.64 12.48
N ASN A 32 -10.12 26.32 12.61
CA ASN A 32 -9.96 25.34 11.54
C ASN A 32 -11.11 25.43 10.51
N LEU A 33 -11.05 26.42 9.60
CA LEU A 33 -12.14 26.83 8.70
C LEU A 33 -12.56 25.71 7.75
N THR A 34 -11.64 24.85 7.33
CA THR A 34 -11.90 23.71 6.46
C THR A 34 -12.74 22.62 7.15
N ASN A 35 -12.46 22.34 8.42
CA ASN A 35 -13.19 21.32 9.19
C ASN A 35 -14.58 21.84 9.60
N SER A 36 -14.69 23.15 9.85
CA SER A 36 -15.99 23.80 10.06
C SER A 36 -16.90 23.72 8.82
N ARG A 37 -16.34 23.75 7.60
CA ARG A 37 -17.09 23.75 6.34
C ARG A 37 -17.54 22.35 5.89
N ALA A 38 -16.69 21.33 6.05
CA ALA A 38 -17.14 19.95 5.84
C ALA A 38 -18.31 19.63 6.78
N SER A 39 -18.20 20.05 8.05
CA SER A 39 -19.27 19.93 9.05
C SER A 39 -20.54 20.69 8.64
N GLU A 40 -20.40 21.90 8.08
CA GLU A 40 -21.54 22.69 7.59
C GLU A 40 -22.25 22.05 6.39
N ILE A 41 -21.50 21.47 5.43
CA ILE A 41 -22.11 20.73 4.31
C ILE A 41 -22.85 19.50 4.85
N LEU A 42 -22.23 18.73 5.73
CA LEU A 42 -22.85 17.54 6.33
C LEU A 42 -24.05 17.88 7.22
N ALA A 43 -24.15 19.10 7.76
CA ALA A 43 -25.31 19.57 8.51
C ALA A 43 -26.50 19.94 7.60
N ASN A 44 -26.24 20.36 6.35
CA ASN A 44 -27.26 20.82 5.41
C ASN A 44 -27.74 19.74 4.42
N PHE A 45 -27.02 18.63 4.30
CA PHE A 45 -27.35 17.55 3.39
C PHE A 45 -27.44 16.21 4.11
N ARG A 46 -28.39 15.37 3.68
CA ARG A 46 -28.50 14.00 4.16
C ARG A 46 -27.32 13.17 3.64
N VAL A 47 -26.57 12.56 4.54
CA VAL A 47 -25.55 11.55 4.18
C VAL A 47 -26.26 10.28 3.72
N VAL A 48 -25.84 9.76 2.58
CA VAL A 48 -26.30 8.49 2.00
C VAL A 48 -25.31 7.39 2.39
N THR A 49 -25.81 6.26 2.87
CA THR A 49 -24.97 5.13 3.31
C THR A 49 -25.04 3.94 2.35
N ALA A 50 -24.11 2.98 2.49
CA ALA A 50 -24.12 1.72 1.74
C ALA A 50 -25.43 0.92 1.90
N GLN A 51 -26.10 1.02 3.04
CA GLN A 51 -27.40 0.37 3.26
C GLN A 51 -28.53 1.03 2.44
N GLN A 52 -28.39 2.32 2.14
CA GLN A 52 -29.38 3.09 1.39
C GLN A 52 -29.12 3.04 -0.12
N SER A 53 -27.88 2.85 -0.55
CA SER A 53 -27.50 2.71 -1.95
C SER A 53 -26.30 1.76 -2.13
N PRO A 54 -26.46 0.67 -2.90
CA PRO A 54 -25.34 -0.23 -3.23
C PRO A 54 -24.16 0.47 -3.91
N LEU A 55 -24.43 1.53 -4.69
CA LEU A 55 -23.39 2.32 -5.35
C LEU A 55 -22.53 3.07 -4.34
N VAL A 56 -23.09 3.50 -3.20
CA VAL A 56 -22.30 4.11 -2.11
C VAL A 56 -21.36 3.08 -1.51
N GLY A 57 -21.85 1.88 -1.20
CA GLY A 57 -20.98 0.82 -0.67
C GLY A 57 -19.88 0.41 -1.66
N ARG A 58 -20.15 0.48 -2.96
CA ARG A 58 -19.13 0.29 -4.00
C ARG A 58 -18.10 1.42 -4.03
N ALA A 59 -18.56 2.67 -3.98
CA ALA A 59 -17.69 3.84 -3.93
C ALA A 59 -16.78 3.85 -2.69
N GLU A 60 -17.31 3.47 -1.52
CA GLU A 60 -16.54 3.32 -0.28
C GLU A 60 -15.41 2.29 -0.44
N ARG A 61 -15.69 1.11 -1.02
CA ARG A 61 -14.65 0.10 -1.29
C ARG A 61 -13.58 0.58 -2.26
N ILE A 62 -13.96 1.30 -3.30
CA ILE A 62 -13.03 1.88 -4.27
C ILE A 62 -12.18 2.95 -3.59
N PHE A 63 -12.81 3.83 -2.82
CA PHE A 63 -12.13 4.87 -2.05
C PHE A 63 -11.13 4.28 -1.07
N ASP A 64 -11.50 3.24 -0.32
CA ASP A 64 -10.60 2.59 0.63
C ASP A 64 -9.35 2.01 -0.07
N ARG A 65 -9.52 1.40 -1.26
CA ARG A 65 -8.39 0.90 -2.07
C ARG A 65 -7.49 2.02 -2.58
N VAL A 66 -8.05 3.09 -3.13
CA VAL A 66 -7.27 4.22 -3.65
C VAL A 66 -6.59 4.99 -2.52
N ARG A 67 -7.28 5.18 -1.39
CA ARG A 67 -6.74 5.81 -0.18
C ARG A 67 -5.56 5.04 0.41
N ALA A 68 -5.61 3.71 0.40
CA ALA A 68 -4.50 2.88 0.87
C ALA A 68 -3.20 3.14 0.09
N ILE A 69 -3.29 3.62 -1.15
CA ILE A 69 -2.14 4.09 -1.93
C ILE A 69 -1.84 5.57 -1.65
N ALA A 70 -2.88 6.41 -1.60
CA ALA A 70 -2.78 7.86 -1.44
C ALA A 70 -2.74 8.29 0.03
N ILE A 71 -1.75 7.79 0.79
CA ILE A 71 -1.64 8.11 2.22
C ILE A 71 -1.04 9.50 2.41
N ALA A 72 -1.75 10.34 3.18
CA ALA A 72 -1.31 11.68 3.52
C ALA A 72 -0.29 11.63 4.67
N GLN A 73 0.68 12.55 4.66
CA GLN A 73 1.64 12.68 5.75
C GLN A 73 0.92 12.95 7.09
N GLY A 74 1.38 12.30 8.16
CA GLY A 74 0.82 12.48 9.51
C GLY A 74 -0.35 11.56 9.87
N GLY A 75 -0.55 10.44 9.15
CA GLY A 75 -1.47 9.37 9.56
C GLY A 75 -2.96 9.71 9.47
N LYS A 76 -3.32 10.85 8.86
CA LYS A 76 -4.72 11.20 8.63
C LYS A 76 -5.34 10.20 7.66
N ARG A 77 -6.46 9.60 8.08
CA ARG A 77 -7.23 8.67 7.26
C ARG A 77 -8.44 9.37 6.67
N PRO A 78 -8.33 9.93 5.45
CA PRO A 78 -9.46 10.61 4.84
C PRO A 78 -10.63 9.63 4.71
N ILE A 79 -11.84 10.14 4.88
CA ILE A 79 -13.08 9.36 4.78
C ILE A 79 -13.90 9.83 3.58
N LEU A 80 -14.57 8.91 2.89
CA LEU A 80 -15.58 9.27 1.90
C LEU A 80 -16.92 9.51 2.60
N ARG A 81 -17.59 10.59 2.23
CA ARG A 81 -18.98 10.88 2.61
C ARG A 81 -19.77 11.17 1.35
N VAL A 82 -20.81 10.38 1.10
CA VAL A 82 -21.74 10.63 0.00
C VAL A 82 -22.96 11.37 0.52
N ILE A 83 -23.37 12.45 -0.14
CA ILE A 83 -24.54 13.25 0.26
C ILE A 83 -25.63 13.22 -0.81
N ASP A 84 -26.88 13.32 -0.38
CA ASP A 84 -28.03 13.41 -1.27
C ASP A 84 -28.14 14.82 -1.84
N SER A 85 -27.56 15.02 -3.02
CA SER A 85 -27.58 16.28 -3.75
C SER A 85 -27.71 16.02 -5.24
N ASN A 86 -28.52 16.84 -5.90
CA ASN A 86 -28.68 16.82 -7.36
C ASN A 86 -27.56 17.58 -8.10
N ASN A 87 -26.70 18.29 -7.38
CA ASN A 87 -25.50 18.90 -7.95
C ASN A 87 -24.44 17.83 -8.20
N ILE A 88 -23.66 17.97 -9.26
CA ILE A 88 -22.61 17.02 -9.64
C ILE A 88 -21.28 17.53 -9.09
N PHE A 89 -20.78 16.93 -8.02
CA PHE A 89 -19.45 17.24 -7.51
C PHE A 89 -18.84 16.09 -6.70
N ALA A 90 -17.52 16.09 -6.67
CA ALA A 90 -16.68 15.51 -5.64
C ALA A 90 -15.73 16.62 -5.17
N ARG A 91 -15.43 16.68 -3.87
CA ARG A 91 -14.53 17.70 -3.35
C ARG A 91 -13.78 17.21 -2.13
N SER A 92 -12.51 17.55 -2.12
CA SER A 92 -11.58 17.25 -1.05
C SER A 92 -11.69 18.24 0.11
N PHE A 93 -11.52 17.72 1.31
CA PHE A 93 -11.39 18.43 2.57
C PHE A 93 -10.25 17.78 3.38
N PRO A 94 -9.66 18.46 4.38
CA PRO A 94 -8.57 17.88 5.17
C PRO A 94 -8.89 16.55 5.84
N ASP A 95 -10.17 16.33 6.18
CA ASP A 95 -10.64 15.12 6.86
C ASP A 95 -11.17 14.06 5.88
N GLY A 96 -11.29 14.35 4.57
CA GLY A 96 -11.90 13.41 3.64
C GLY A 96 -12.43 14.00 2.34
N VAL A 97 -13.16 13.18 1.60
CA VAL A 97 -13.80 13.56 0.34
C VAL A 97 -15.32 13.57 0.54
N ILE A 98 -15.98 14.64 0.12
CA ILE A 98 -17.44 14.70 0.02
C ILE A 98 -17.83 14.58 -1.44
N MET A 99 -18.71 13.62 -1.73
CA MET A 99 -19.22 13.36 -3.07
C MET A 99 -20.75 13.44 -3.10
N SER A 100 -21.30 14.00 -4.16
CA SER A 100 -22.74 13.97 -4.41
C SER A 100 -23.19 12.59 -4.90
N ARG A 101 -24.39 12.14 -4.51
CA ARG A 101 -25.02 10.94 -5.08
C ARG A 101 -25.14 11.03 -6.60
N LYS A 102 -25.46 12.23 -7.14
CA LYS A 102 -25.59 12.44 -8.58
C LYS A 102 -24.29 12.18 -9.37
N MET A 103 -23.13 12.36 -8.75
CA MET A 103 -21.85 11.99 -9.37
C MET A 103 -21.76 10.46 -9.60
N LEU A 104 -22.18 9.66 -8.61
CA LEU A 104 -22.21 8.20 -8.76
C LEU A 104 -23.20 7.78 -9.85
N ASP A 105 -24.38 8.40 -9.90
CA ASP A 105 -25.36 8.13 -10.94
C ASP A 105 -24.73 8.38 -12.33
N ILE A 106 -24.01 9.50 -12.52
CA ILE A 106 -23.36 9.81 -13.82
C ILE A 106 -22.28 8.79 -14.19
N VAL A 107 -21.49 8.34 -13.22
CA VAL A 107 -20.45 7.34 -13.48
C VAL A 107 -21.10 6.02 -13.93
N TYR A 108 -22.12 5.53 -13.22
CA TYR A 108 -22.70 4.21 -13.47
C TYR A 108 -23.86 4.21 -14.49
N GLU A 109 -24.42 5.36 -14.86
CA GLU A 109 -25.38 5.53 -15.96
C GLU A 109 -24.69 5.84 -17.31
N SER A 110 -23.35 5.83 -17.35
CA SER A 110 -22.53 6.16 -18.52
C SER A 110 -22.63 5.16 -19.69
N GLY A 111 -23.27 4.00 -19.47
CA GLY A 111 -23.40 2.91 -20.43
C GLY A 111 -22.16 2.01 -20.54
N TYR A 112 -21.14 2.23 -19.70
CA TYR A 112 -19.99 1.34 -19.62
C TYR A 112 -20.23 0.18 -18.65
N ASP A 113 -19.40 -0.87 -18.78
CA ASP A 113 -19.35 -1.94 -17.79
C ASP A 113 -18.81 -1.44 -16.44
N ASP A 114 -19.07 -2.27 -15.44
CA ASP A 114 -18.71 -2.06 -14.04
C ASP A 114 -17.20 -1.84 -13.80
N ASN A 115 -16.31 -2.52 -14.53
CA ASN A 115 -14.87 -2.39 -14.34
C ASN A 115 -14.39 -1.01 -14.82
N LYS A 116 -14.95 -0.54 -15.92
CA LYS A 116 -14.65 0.77 -16.50
C LYS A 116 -15.22 1.90 -15.63
N ASN A 117 -16.44 1.73 -15.14
CA ASN A 117 -17.06 2.66 -14.18
C ASN A 117 -16.24 2.75 -12.88
N ASP A 118 -15.75 1.62 -12.38
CA ASP A 118 -14.89 1.58 -11.20
C ASP A 118 -13.56 2.29 -11.43
N ALA A 119 -12.94 2.15 -12.61
CA ALA A 119 -11.72 2.87 -12.97
C ALA A 119 -11.95 4.38 -13.07
N ILE A 120 -13.09 4.80 -13.62
CA ILE A 120 -13.51 6.21 -13.67
C ILE A 120 -13.64 6.76 -12.23
N LEU A 121 -14.37 6.05 -11.37
CA LEU A 121 -14.59 6.48 -10.00
C LEU A 121 -13.27 6.51 -9.21
N ALA A 122 -12.41 5.52 -9.40
CA ALA A 122 -11.08 5.48 -8.79
C ALA A 122 -10.22 6.67 -9.21
N PHE A 123 -10.27 7.07 -10.48
CA PHE A 123 -9.59 8.28 -10.95
C PHE A 123 -10.11 9.54 -10.26
N ILE A 124 -11.43 9.74 -10.19
CA ILE A 124 -12.03 10.92 -9.53
C ILE A 124 -11.62 10.97 -8.06
N LEU A 125 -11.73 9.84 -7.35
CA LEU A 125 -11.38 9.76 -5.94
C LEU A 125 -9.87 9.95 -5.71
N GLY A 126 -9.02 9.42 -6.60
CA GLY A 126 -7.57 9.63 -6.57
C GLY A 126 -7.18 11.09 -6.83
N HIS A 127 -7.89 11.77 -7.74
CA HIS A 127 -7.72 13.19 -8.00
C HIS A 127 -8.00 13.99 -6.72
N GLU A 128 -9.14 13.74 -6.08
CA GLU A 128 -9.49 14.37 -4.81
C GLU A 128 -8.45 14.06 -3.70
N LEU A 129 -8.09 12.79 -3.52
CA LEU A 129 -7.05 12.40 -2.55
C LEU A 129 -5.72 13.11 -2.80
N THR A 130 -5.36 13.41 -4.05
CA THR A 130 -4.15 14.18 -4.35
C THR A 130 -4.19 15.58 -3.74
N HIS A 131 -5.34 16.27 -3.79
CA HIS A 131 -5.47 17.58 -3.15
C HIS A 131 -5.25 17.51 -1.63
N ILE A 132 -5.62 16.39 -1.00
CA ILE A 132 -5.37 16.14 0.42
C ILE A 132 -3.89 15.87 0.67
N VAL A 133 -3.30 14.90 -0.03
CA VAL A 133 -1.91 14.46 0.16
C VAL A 133 -0.90 15.58 -0.13
N LYS A 134 -1.20 16.44 -1.12
CA LYS A 134 -0.32 17.56 -1.51
C LYS A 134 -0.68 18.87 -0.80
N GLU A 135 -1.60 18.84 0.15
CA GLU A 135 -2.04 20.01 0.93
C GLU A 135 -2.42 21.21 0.04
N HIS A 136 -3.09 20.97 -1.09
CA HIS A 136 -3.51 22.02 -2.01
C HIS A 136 -4.51 23.02 -1.37
N PHE A 137 -4.95 22.77 -0.14
CA PHE A 137 -5.82 23.63 0.67
C PHE A 137 -5.12 24.84 1.30
N THR A 138 -3.79 24.81 1.46
CA THR A 138 -3.03 25.86 2.16
C THR A 138 -3.17 27.22 1.46
N ASN A 139 -3.26 27.22 0.12
CA ASN A 139 -3.51 28.44 -0.65
C ASN A 139 -4.97 28.93 -0.55
N GLN A 140 -5.95 28.02 -0.37
CA GLN A 140 -7.35 28.40 -0.13
C GLN A 140 -7.56 29.05 1.25
N GLN A 141 -6.76 28.68 2.26
CA GLN A 141 -6.81 29.30 3.58
C GLN A 141 -6.31 30.76 3.53
N ILE A 142 -5.26 31.04 2.76
CA ILE A 142 -4.75 32.40 2.54
C ILE A 142 -5.81 33.26 1.83
N ILE A 143 -6.45 32.75 0.78
CA ILE A 143 -7.55 33.45 0.07
C ILE A 143 -8.75 33.70 0.99
N CYS A 144 -9.08 32.76 1.89
CA CYS A 144 -10.14 32.95 2.88
C CYS A 144 -9.82 34.08 3.89
N SER A 145 -8.56 34.23 4.29
CA SER A 145 -8.14 35.30 5.21
C SER A 145 -8.30 36.70 4.60
N VAL A 146 -8.12 36.83 3.28
CA VAL A 146 -8.28 38.09 2.55
C VAL A 146 -9.77 38.39 2.25
N LEU A 147 -10.57 37.38 1.89
CA LEU A 147 -11.96 37.58 1.50
C LEU A 147 -12.95 37.68 2.68
N GLN A 148 -12.64 37.13 3.86
CA GLN A 148 -13.51 37.27 5.03
C GLN A 148 -13.57 38.69 5.60
N GLN A 149 -12.60 39.56 5.27
CA GLN A 149 -12.68 40.98 5.65
C GLN A 149 -13.78 41.74 4.88
N SER A 150 -14.43 41.15 3.87
CA SER A 150 -15.32 41.88 2.96
C SER A 150 -16.74 41.31 2.75
N LEU A 151 -17.14 40.17 3.33
CA LEU A 151 -18.49 39.61 3.08
C LEU A 151 -19.18 39.05 4.34
N PRO A 152 -20.20 39.74 4.89
CA PRO A 152 -21.06 39.23 5.95
C PRO A 152 -22.36 38.67 5.36
N THR A 153 -22.57 37.34 5.36
CA THR A 153 -23.88 36.67 5.62
C THR A 153 -23.94 35.19 5.21
N ARG A 154 -24.76 34.43 5.94
CA ARG A 154 -25.09 32.99 5.85
C ARG A 154 -25.76 32.52 4.53
N HIS A 155 -25.84 33.32 3.48
CA HIS A 155 -26.68 33.02 2.29
C HIS A 155 -25.94 32.78 0.97
N ASN A 156 -24.61 32.64 0.98
CA ASN A 156 -23.80 32.57 -0.26
C ASN A 156 -23.09 31.23 -0.52
N TRP A 157 -23.57 30.09 -0.01
CA TRP A 157 -23.02 28.79 -0.41
C TRP A 157 -23.15 28.59 -1.93
N ARG A 158 -24.30 29.00 -2.49
CA ARG A 158 -24.60 29.04 -3.93
C ARG A 158 -23.81 30.09 -4.71
N LEU A 159 -23.09 31.00 -4.07
CA LEU A 159 -22.19 31.94 -4.73
C LEU A 159 -20.75 31.45 -4.64
N TRP A 160 -20.34 30.74 -3.57
CA TRP A 160 -18.98 30.19 -3.45
C TRP A 160 -18.75 28.92 -4.28
N PHE A 161 -19.76 28.04 -4.43
CA PHE A 161 -19.70 26.94 -5.41
C PHE A 161 -19.49 27.43 -6.86
N TRP A 162 -19.76 28.70 -7.14
CA TRP A 162 -19.74 29.28 -8.49
C TRP A 162 -18.66 30.36 -8.68
N GLN A 163 -18.26 31.09 -7.63
CA GLN A 163 -17.30 32.21 -7.71
C GLN A 163 -15.84 31.77 -7.72
N THR A 164 -15.50 30.56 -7.26
CA THR A 164 -14.15 30.03 -7.52
C THR A 164 -13.97 29.58 -8.97
N ASP A 165 -15.05 29.45 -9.74
CA ASP A 165 -15.06 28.89 -11.11
C ASP A 165 -15.62 29.87 -12.15
N GLN A 166 -15.80 31.15 -11.81
CA GLN A 166 -16.10 32.18 -12.81
C GLN A 166 -14.82 32.67 -13.48
N GLU A 167 -14.80 32.61 -14.82
CA GLU A 167 -13.73 32.92 -15.78
C GLU A 167 -13.09 34.33 -15.68
N GLY A 168 -13.38 35.11 -14.64
CA GLY A 168 -12.96 36.52 -14.52
C GLY A 168 -11.93 36.84 -13.44
N THR A 169 -11.67 35.93 -12.48
CA THR A 169 -10.63 36.16 -11.45
C THR A 169 -9.38 35.42 -11.84
N VAL A 170 -8.27 36.15 -12.05
CA VAL A 170 -6.91 35.67 -12.35
C VAL A 170 -6.70 34.25 -11.83
N VAL A 171 -6.87 33.25 -12.71
CA VAL A 171 -6.56 31.86 -12.38
C VAL A 171 -5.03 31.79 -12.32
N ASP A 172 -4.51 31.87 -11.10
CA ASP A 172 -3.09 31.71 -10.80
C ASP A 172 -2.58 30.40 -11.42
N ASP A 173 -1.43 30.45 -12.07
CA ASP A 173 -0.77 29.29 -12.67
C ASP A 173 -0.53 28.18 -11.62
N SER A 174 -0.45 28.54 -10.34
CA SER A 174 -0.44 27.59 -9.21
C SER A 174 -1.66 26.65 -9.22
N ARG A 175 -2.88 27.16 -9.44
CA ARG A 175 -4.08 26.32 -9.44
C ARG A 175 -4.10 25.36 -10.63
N LYS A 176 -3.69 25.83 -11.81
CA LYS A 176 -3.58 24.98 -13.01
C LYS A 176 -2.58 23.86 -12.78
N GLN A 177 -1.47 24.16 -12.10
CA GLN A 177 -0.48 23.16 -11.75
C GLN A 177 -1.03 22.14 -10.74
N HIS A 178 -1.79 22.58 -9.73
CA HIS A 178 -2.45 21.69 -8.77
C HIS A 178 -3.43 20.71 -9.43
N GLU A 179 -4.30 21.18 -10.32
CA GLU A 179 -5.26 20.33 -11.05
C GLU A 179 -4.54 19.33 -11.97
N ARG A 180 -3.50 19.76 -12.70
CA ARG A 180 -2.69 18.85 -13.53
C ARG A 180 -1.98 17.79 -12.70
N LEU A 181 -1.47 18.16 -11.53
CA LEU A 181 -0.87 17.21 -10.59
C LEU A 181 -1.93 16.24 -10.06
N ALA A 182 -3.12 16.72 -9.69
CA ALA A 182 -4.23 15.90 -9.22
C ALA A 182 -4.71 14.91 -10.30
N ASP A 183 -4.81 15.32 -11.56
CA ASP A 183 -5.11 14.43 -12.67
C ASP A 183 -4.03 13.34 -12.83
N LYS A 184 -2.74 13.71 -12.78
CA LYS A 184 -1.62 12.74 -12.88
C LYS A 184 -1.60 11.75 -11.74
N TYR A 185 -1.62 12.22 -10.49
CA TYR A 185 -1.56 11.36 -9.32
C TYR A 185 -2.86 10.57 -9.13
N GLY A 186 -4.02 11.12 -9.50
CA GLY A 186 -5.28 10.37 -9.50
C GLY A 186 -5.24 9.14 -10.40
N LEU A 187 -4.65 9.26 -11.60
CA LEU A 187 -4.41 8.13 -12.49
C LEU A 187 -3.42 7.12 -11.90
N LEU A 188 -2.31 7.61 -11.33
CA LEU A 188 -1.31 6.74 -10.69
C LEU A 188 -1.88 5.98 -9.50
N TYR A 189 -2.61 6.64 -8.61
CA TYR A 189 -3.24 6.01 -7.45
C TYR A 189 -4.28 4.97 -7.88
N ALA A 190 -5.13 5.30 -8.86
CA ALA A 190 -6.09 4.34 -9.40
C ALA A 190 -5.38 3.11 -10.00
N ALA A 191 -4.33 3.32 -10.79
CA ALA A 191 -3.60 2.23 -11.43
C ALA A 191 -2.88 1.31 -10.43
N VAL A 192 -2.15 1.89 -9.47
CA VAL A 192 -1.45 1.12 -8.42
C VAL A 192 -2.45 0.41 -7.50
N ALA A 193 -3.63 1.00 -7.26
CA ALA A 193 -4.73 0.33 -6.55
C ALA A 193 -5.39 -0.80 -7.36
N GLY A 194 -4.94 -1.05 -8.60
CA GLY A 194 -5.37 -2.17 -9.45
C GLY A 194 -6.55 -1.86 -10.37
N PHE A 195 -6.87 -0.58 -10.62
CA PHE A 195 -7.91 -0.19 -11.56
C PHE A 195 -7.38 -0.02 -12.98
N HIS A 196 -8.17 -0.45 -13.97
CA HIS A 196 -7.78 -0.44 -15.38
C HIS A 196 -7.89 0.95 -16.02
N ILE A 197 -6.92 1.82 -15.75
CA ILE A 197 -6.93 3.20 -16.29
C ILE A 197 -6.86 3.27 -17.83
N ASN A 198 -6.40 2.20 -18.49
CA ASN A 198 -6.39 2.12 -19.96
C ASN A 198 -7.81 2.16 -20.55
N ALA A 199 -8.81 1.68 -19.80
CA ALA A 199 -10.20 1.75 -20.20
C ALA A 199 -10.69 3.21 -20.29
N LEU A 200 -9.99 4.17 -19.71
CA LEU A 200 -10.32 5.59 -19.79
C LEU A 200 -9.99 6.22 -21.17
N ASN A 201 -9.36 5.45 -22.09
CA ASN A 201 -8.94 5.95 -23.40
C ASN A 201 -10.05 5.94 -24.47
N ASP A 202 -11.18 5.25 -24.25
CA ASP A 202 -12.34 5.26 -25.15
C ASP A 202 -13.15 6.54 -24.95
N ARG A 203 -12.70 7.60 -25.62
CA ARG A 203 -13.10 8.98 -25.45
C ARG A 203 -14.45 9.27 -26.11
N GLU A 204 -15.42 9.69 -25.31
CA GLU A 204 -16.07 11.01 -25.49
C GLU A 204 -17.10 11.30 -24.40
N ASN A 205 -17.80 10.30 -23.86
CA ASN A 205 -19.01 10.59 -23.07
C ASN A 205 -18.72 10.99 -21.62
N PHE A 206 -17.87 10.27 -20.89
CA PHE A 206 -17.64 10.54 -19.46
C PHE A 206 -16.87 11.85 -19.23
N PHE A 207 -15.63 11.97 -19.70
CA PHE A 207 -14.81 13.15 -19.41
C PHE A 207 -15.41 14.45 -19.95
N LYS A 208 -16.14 14.40 -21.07
CA LYS A 208 -16.91 15.54 -21.59
C LYS A 208 -18.05 15.89 -20.66
N SER A 209 -18.83 14.91 -20.19
CA SER A 209 -19.92 15.13 -19.23
C SER A 209 -19.41 15.64 -17.88
N TRP A 210 -18.32 15.05 -17.39
CA TRP A 210 -17.65 15.44 -16.16
C TRP A 210 -17.06 16.85 -16.26
N ALA A 211 -16.23 17.13 -17.27
CA ALA A 211 -15.61 18.45 -17.42
C ALA A 211 -16.66 19.56 -17.69
N LYS A 212 -17.75 19.26 -18.39
CA LYS A 212 -18.91 20.17 -18.51
C LYS A 212 -19.63 20.39 -17.17
N ALA A 213 -19.79 19.34 -16.38
CA ALA A 213 -20.46 19.40 -15.08
C ALA A 213 -19.63 20.12 -14.02
N THR A 214 -18.31 20.00 -14.08
CA THR A 214 -17.42 20.59 -13.09
C THR A 214 -17.13 22.07 -13.35
N ARG A 215 -17.34 22.61 -14.57
CA ARG A 215 -17.07 24.03 -14.94
C ARG A 215 -15.71 24.55 -14.42
N VAL A 216 -14.71 23.68 -14.31
CA VAL A 216 -13.38 24.02 -13.77
C VAL A 216 -12.46 24.35 -14.92
N TYR A 217 -11.80 25.51 -14.85
CA TYR A 217 -10.72 25.92 -15.75
C TYR A 217 -9.55 24.90 -15.74
N PRO A 218 -8.93 24.54 -16.89
CA PRO A 218 -9.11 25.10 -18.24
C PRO A 218 -10.41 24.67 -18.92
N THR A 219 -10.66 25.08 -20.17
CA THR A 219 -11.85 24.63 -20.93
C THR A 219 -11.93 23.10 -20.94
N TRP A 220 -13.14 22.55 -21.06
CA TRP A 220 -13.31 21.10 -20.98
C TRP A 220 -12.55 20.37 -22.11
N GLU A 221 -12.40 21.01 -23.27
CA GLU A 221 -11.60 20.53 -24.39
C GLU A 221 -10.09 20.50 -24.05
N GLU A 222 -9.57 21.58 -23.47
CA GLU A 222 -8.17 21.68 -23.05
C GLU A 222 -7.84 20.69 -21.93
N ARG A 223 -8.73 20.55 -20.94
CA ARG A 223 -8.57 19.58 -19.85
C ARG A 223 -8.62 18.15 -20.39
N LEU A 224 -9.55 17.85 -21.30
CA LEU A 224 -9.64 16.54 -21.95
C LEU A 224 -8.35 16.21 -22.69
N ALA A 225 -7.83 17.11 -23.52
CA ALA A 225 -6.57 16.91 -24.23
C ALA A 225 -5.38 16.73 -23.26
N ALA A 226 -5.35 17.48 -22.15
CA ALA A 226 -4.33 17.35 -21.12
C ALA A 226 -4.41 15.99 -20.40
N ILE A 227 -5.59 15.56 -19.97
CA ILE A 227 -5.81 14.25 -19.34
C ILE A 227 -5.38 13.13 -20.28
N GLN A 228 -5.73 13.21 -21.56
CA GLN A 228 -5.33 12.22 -22.56
C GLN A 228 -3.81 12.09 -22.70
N LYS A 229 -3.09 13.21 -22.67
CA LYS A 229 -1.62 13.22 -22.66
C LYS A 229 -1.07 12.60 -21.38
N VAL A 230 -1.66 12.93 -20.23
CA VAL A 230 -1.25 12.38 -18.93
C VAL A 230 -1.52 10.87 -18.86
N ILE A 231 -2.65 10.37 -19.39
CA ILE A 231 -2.94 8.93 -19.48
C ILE A 231 -1.83 8.22 -20.26
N ALA A 232 -1.42 8.76 -21.41
CA ALA A 232 -0.36 8.18 -22.21
C ALA A 232 0.99 8.15 -21.46
N GLU A 233 1.33 9.24 -20.76
CA GLU A 233 2.54 9.33 -19.93
C GLU A 233 2.51 8.32 -18.78
N VAL A 234 1.42 8.27 -18.03
CA VAL A 234 1.23 7.36 -16.89
C VAL A 234 1.27 5.91 -17.37
N ARG A 235 0.69 5.59 -18.53
CA ARG A 235 0.75 4.24 -19.11
C ARG A 235 2.19 3.77 -19.33
N GLN A 236 3.03 4.62 -19.90
CA GLN A 236 4.45 4.31 -20.10
C GLN A 236 5.17 4.08 -18.76
N GLN A 237 4.83 4.88 -17.75
CA GLN A 237 5.42 4.75 -16.42
C GLN A 237 4.97 3.45 -15.75
N LEU A 238 3.70 3.06 -15.89
CA LEU A 238 3.15 1.84 -15.29
C LEU A 238 3.76 0.55 -15.86
N THR A 239 4.32 0.58 -17.07
CA THR A 239 5.08 -0.57 -17.59
C THR A 239 6.20 -0.98 -16.64
N TYR A 240 6.90 -0.01 -16.03
CA TYR A 240 7.96 -0.32 -15.06
C TYR A 240 7.41 -1.04 -13.83
N TRP A 241 6.30 -0.53 -13.27
CA TRP A 241 5.62 -1.15 -12.13
C TRP A 241 5.19 -2.58 -12.44
N GLN A 242 4.51 -2.79 -13.55
CA GLN A 242 4.00 -4.10 -13.94
C GLN A 242 5.13 -5.11 -14.16
N VAL A 243 6.17 -4.72 -14.90
CA VAL A 243 7.34 -5.58 -15.14
C VAL A 243 8.04 -5.91 -13.82
N ALA A 244 8.21 -4.94 -12.92
CA ALA A 244 8.80 -5.18 -11.60
C ALA A 244 7.99 -6.21 -10.80
N THR A 245 6.66 -6.07 -10.75
CA THR A 245 5.81 -7.01 -10.02
C THR A 245 5.83 -8.41 -10.62
N TYR A 246 5.85 -8.54 -11.95
CA TYR A 246 6.02 -9.85 -12.60
C TYR A 246 7.39 -10.46 -12.27
N LEU A 247 8.47 -9.70 -12.37
CA LEU A 247 9.82 -10.18 -12.04
C LEU A 247 9.93 -10.64 -10.59
N GLN A 248 9.36 -9.86 -9.66
CA GLN A 248 9.30 -10.24 -8.24
C GLN A 248 8.49 -11.54 -8.06
N HIS A 249 7.33 -11.65 -8.71
CA HIS A 249 6.51 -12.86 -8.67
C HIS A 249 7.26 -14.08 -9.19
N PHE A 250 8.01 -13.93 -10.30
CA PHE A 250 8.86 -14.97 -10.88
C PHE A 250 10.24 -15.13 -10.22
N LYS A 251 10.46 -14.48 -9.07
CA LYS A 251 11.66 -14.65 -8.25
C LYS A 251 12.95 -14.17 -8.91
N TYR A 252 12.85 -13.04 -9.60
CA TYR A 252 13.96 -12.23 -10.10
C TYR A 252 14.07 -10.90 -9.33
N PRO A 253 14.38 -10.94 -8.01
CA PRO A 253 14.28 -9.78 -7.14
C PRO A 253 15.23 -8.64 -7.53
N GLU A 254 16.45 -8.94 -7.94
CA GLU A 254 17.45 -7.92 -8.34
C GLU A 254 16.96 -7.09 -9.53
N THR A 255 16.42 -7.73 -10.56
CA THR A 255 15.87 -7.04 -11.72
C THR A 255 14.58 -6.30 -11.34
N ALA A 256 13.72 -6.90 -10.51
CA ALA A 256 12.51 -6.24 -10.02
C ALA A 256 12.81 -4.91 -9.31
N ILE A 257 13.84 -4.87 -8.44
CA ILE A 257 14.30 -3.66 -7.76
C ILE A 257 14.60 -2.55 -8.77
N SER A 258 15.38 -2.84 -9.80
CA SER A 258 15.76 -1.84 -10.83
C SER A 258 14.52 -1.21 -11.51
N PHE A 259 13.49 -2.02 -11.79
CA PHE A 259 12.25 -1.52 -12.39
C PHE A 259 11.39 -0.74 -11.38
N TYR A 260 11.32 -1.15 -10.11
CA TYR A 260 10.64 -0.39 -9.07
C TYR A 260 11.33 0.97 -8.81
N GLU A 261 12.66 1.01 -8.78
CA GLU A 261 13.43 2.25 -8.65
C GLU A 261 13.21 3.20 -9.83
N GLU A 262 13.17 2.68 -11.06
CA GLU A 262 12.89 3.50 -12.24
C GLU A 262 11.44 4.01 -12.23
N PHE A 263 10.47 3.18 -11.83
CA PHE A 263 9.09 3.60 -11.62
C PHE A 263 9.01 4.75 -10.59
N TYR A 264 9.64 4.57 -9.43
CA TYR A 264 9.73 5.60 -8.40
C TYR A 264 10.38 6.88 -8.94
N TYR A 265 11.50 6.77 -9.66
CA TYR A 265 12.23 7.90 -10.20
C TYR A 265 11.40 8.70 -11.21
N LYS A 266 10.63 8.03 -12.09
CA LYS A 266 9.80 8.68 -13.12
C LYS A 266 8.54 9.31 -12.57
N THR A 267 7.90 8.66 -11.60
CA THR A 267 6.60 9.09 -11.07
C THR A 267 6.73 10.03 -9.87
N LYS A 268 7.83 9.92 -9.11
CA LYS A 268 7.98 10.49 -7.77
C LYS A 268 6.89 10.04 -6.80
N LEU A 269 6.26 8.89 -7.09
CA LEU A 269 5.22 8.31 -6.28
C LEU A 269 5.87 7.60 -5.08
N TYR A 270 5.68 8.14 -3.89
CA TYR A 270 6.22 7.58 -2.64
C TYR A 270 5.04 7.07 -1.81
N THR A 271 4.88 5.74 -1.73
CA THR A 271 3.71 5.08 -1.12
C THR A 271 4.14 3.83 -0.35
N PRO A 272 3.35 3.34 0.62
CA PRO A 272 3.74 2.17 1.39
C PRO A 272 3.86 0.92 0.51
N GLU A 273 3.03 0.81 -0.53
CA GLU A 273 3.03 -0.31 -1.47
C GLU A 273 4.36 -0.40 -2.26
N ILE A 274 4.86 0.73 -2.78
CA ILE A 274 6.16 0.76 -3.49
C ILE A 274 7.30 0.39 -2.54
N LEU A 275 7.29 0.96 -1.33
CA LEU A 275 8.32 0.72 -0.32
C LEU A 275 8.28 -0.74 0.16
N ASN A 276 7.10 -1.30 0.38
CA ASN A 276 6.93 -2.70 0.71
C ASN A 276 7.44 -3.62 -0.41
N ASN A 277 7.15 -3.31 -1.67
CA ASN A 277 7.56 -4.17 -2.77
C ASN A 277 9.07 -4.10 -3.02
N LEU A 278 9.69 -2.92 -2.90
CA LEU A 278 11.16 -2.78 -2.85
C LEU A 278 11.75 -3.58 -1.68
N GLY A 279 11.23 -3.38 -0.47
CA GLY A 279 11.69 -4.06 0.73
C GLY A 279 11.56 -5.58 0.65
N LEU A 280 10.46 -6.07 0.07
CA LEU A 280 10.24 -7.49 -0.18
C LEU A 280 11.21 -8.04 -1.23
N SER A 281 11.48 -7.32 -2.33
CA SER A 281 12.49 -7.77 -3.30
C SER A 281 13.89 -7.85 -2.68
N TYR A 282 14.29 -6.87 -1.87
CA TYR A 282 15.56 -6.94 -1.14
C TYR A 282 15.59 -8.11 -0.14
N LEU A 283 14.46 -8.38 0.53
CA LEU A 283 14.32 -9.51 1.44
C LEU A 283 14.47 -10.85 0.70
N GLU A 284 13.83 -11.00 -0.45
CA GLU A 284 13.96 -12.17 -1.32
C GLU A 284 15.41 -12.36 -1.79
N MET A 285 16.09 -11.28 -2.20
CA MET A 285 17.50 -11.29 -2.59
C MET A 285 18.42 -11.70 -1.43
N ALA A 286 18.15 -11.20 -0.22
CA ALA A 286 18.88 -11.60 0.99
C ALA A 286 18.76 -13.11 1.25
N ILE A 287 17.55 -13.66 1.11
CA ILE A 287 17.29 -15.09 1.32
C ILE A 287 17.94 -15.94 0.24
N GLU A 288 17.88 -15.53 -1.02
CA GLU A 288 18.55 -16.22 -2.10
C GLU A 288 20.07 -16.29 -1.85
N TRP A 289 20.66 -15.18 -1.39
CA TRP A 289 22.07 -15.15 -1.01
C TRP A 289 22.38 -16.11 0.14
N LEU A 290 21.57 -16.09 1.21
CA LEU A 290 21.73 -16.97 2.37
C LEU A 290 21.63 -18.46 1.99
N ASN A 291 20.72 -18.79 1.08
CA ASN A 291 20.57 -20.14 0.55
C ASN A 291 21.81 -20.56 -0.26
N LYS A 292 22.31 -19.70 -1.17
CA LYS A 292 23.46 -20.00 -2.03
C LYS A 292 24.77 -20.15 -1.26
N GLN A 293 25.00 -19.30 -0.27
CA GLN A 293 26.26 -19.31 0.51
C GLN A 293 26.30 -20.41 1.57
N GLY A 294 25.17 -21.11 1.81
CA GLY A 294 25.08 -22.11 2.86
C GLY A 294 25.25 -21.48 4.24
N SER A 295 24.41 -20.46 4.51
CA SER A 295 24.39 -19.72 5.77
C SER A 295 24.44 -20.64 7.00
N SER A 296 25.32 -20.32 7.96
CA SER A 296 25.40 -20.98 9.28
C SER A 296 24.27 -20.56 10.23
N CYS A 297 23.41 -19.62 9.84
CA CYS A 297 22.39 -19.08 10.73
C CYS A 297 21.18 -20.02 10.83
N GLU A 298 20.96 -20.61 12.01
CA GLU A 298 19.91 -21.61 12.27
C GLU A 298 18.50 -21.13 11.92
N GLN A 299 18.22 -19.83 12.05
CA GLN A 299 16.91 -19.26 11.77
C GLN A 299 16.54 -19.27 10.27
N HIS A 300 17.47 -19.55 9.35
CA HIS A 300 17.20 -19.54 7.91
C HIS A 300 16.57 -20.83 7.38
N ARG A 301 16.51 -21.89 8.21
CA ARG A 301 15.90 -23.18 7.83
C ARG A 301 14.37 -23.19 7.83
N TYR A 302 13.74 -22.17 8.42
CA TYR A 302 12.27 -22.09 8.52
C TYR A 302 11.62 -21.52 7.27
N GLN A 303 10.42 -22.02 6.98
CA GLN A 303 9.53 -21.46 5.98
C GLN A 303 8.77 -20.26 6.54
N LEU A 304 9.11 -19.07 6.05
CA LEU A 304 8.63 -17.80 6.56
C LEU A 304 7.58 -17.16 5.63
N PRO A 305 6.76 -16.22 6.12
CA PRO A 305 5.73 -15.58 5.32
C PRO A 305 6.28 -14.81 4.12
N GLY A 306 5.62 -14.95 2.96
CA GLY A 306 6.02 -14.30 1.69
C GLY A 306 7.11 -15.04 0.92
N LEU A 307 7.66 -16.14 1.48
CA LEU A 307 8.95 -16.72 1.06
C LEU A 307 8.87 -18.21 0.66
N GLN A 308 7.65 -18.75 0.59
CA GLN A 308 7.38 -20.19 0.44
C GLN A 308 7.97 -20.80 -0.83
N SER A 309 8.15 -20.03 -1.91
CA SER A 309 8.69 -20.54 -3.18
C SER A 309 10.22 -20.57 -3.26
N ILE A 310 10.94 -19.71 -2.51
CA ILE A 310 12.41 -19.58 -2.61
C ILE A 310 13.13 -20.53 -1.64
N GLN A 311 12.49 -20.88 -0.52
CA GLN A 311 13.11 -21.64 0.56
C GLN A 311 13.09 -23.16 0.35
N SER A 312 12.58 -23.67 -0.77
CA SER A 312 12.30 -25.11 -0.94
C SER A 312 13.45 -25.99 -1.42
N VAL A 313 14.62 -25.42 -1.78
CA VAL A 313 15.61 -26.18 -2.60
C VAL A 313 16.88 -26.61 -1.86
N LEU A 314 17.23 -26.06 -0.68
CA LEU A 314 18.55 -26.31 -0.07
C LEU A 314 18.55 -26.76 1.41
N ALA A 315 17.38 -26.98 2.00
CA ALA A 315 17.27 -27.39 3.41
C ALA A 315 17.82 -28.81 3.69
N ASP A 316 18.00 -29.65 2.67
CA ASP A 316 18.47 -31.03 2.82
C ASP A 316 20.01 -31.18 2.88
N SER A 317 20.79 -30.11 2.65
CA SER A 317 22.26 -30.18 2.56
C SER A 317 23.05 -29.41 3.64
N LEU A 318 22.37 -28.72 4.55
CA LEU A 318 23.03 -27.98 5.64
C LEU A 318 23.35 -28.91 6.81
N GLY A 319 24.48 -29.61 6.71
CA GLY A 319 25.15 -30.19 7.87
C GLY A 319 25.63 -29.10 8.83
N SER A 320 25.72 -29.43 10.12
CA SER A 320 26.23 -28.54 11.17
C SER A 320 27.66 -28.10 10.85
N LYS A 321 27.83 -26.94 10.21
CA LYS A 321 29.11 -26.24 10.22
C LYS A 321 29.22 -25.52 11.57
N GLY A 322 30.42 -25.57 12.15
CA GLY A 322 30.73 -25.04 13.48
C GLY A 322 30.45 -23.55 13.63
N GLU A 323 30.81 -23.00 14.79
CA GLU A 323 30.57 -21.62 15.29
C GLU A 323 31.13 -20.47 14.41
N GLU A 324 30.93 -20.50 13.10
CA GLU A 324 31.16 -19.35 12.24
C GLU A 324 30.04 -18.33 12.42
N ALA A 325 30.44 -17.10 12.73
CA ALA A 325 29.53 -15.98 12.94
C ALA A 325 28.57 -15.83 11.75
N CYS A 326 27.28 -15.74 12.05
CA CYS A 326 26.22 -15.53 11.06
C CYS A 326 26.51 -14.24 10.24
N ILE A 327 26.86 -14.40 8.95
CA ILE A 327 27.09 -13.28 8.04
C ILE A 327 25.74 -12.92 7.39
N LEU A 328 25.32 -11.67 7.57
CA LEU A 328 24.08 -11.16 6.98
C LEU A 328 24.40 -10.37 5.70
N PRO A 329 23.64 -10.56 4.61
CA PRO A 329 23.84 -9.80 3.39
C PRO A 329 23.37 -8.34 3.55
N ASP A 330 24.04 -7.41 2.86
CA ASP A 330 23.65 -5.98 2.82
C ASP A 330 22.19 -5.79 2.39
N ALA A 331 21.71 -6.66 1.49
CA ALA A 331 20.32 -6.72 1.03
C ALA A 331 19.30 -6.78 2.19
N LEU A 332 19.65 -7.42 3.32
CA LEU A 332 18.76 -7.51 4.47
C LEU A 332 18.61 -6.15 5.19
N GLN A 333 19.65 -5.32 5.18
CA GLN A 333 19.56 -3.96 5.76
C GLN A 333 18.73 -3.04 4.86
N GLU A 334 18.89 -3.12 3.54
CA GLU A 334 18.04 -2.41 2.58
C GLU A 334 16.58 -2.82 2.71
N ALA A 335 16.30 -4.13 2.83
CA ALA A 335 14.95 -4.63 3.08
C ALA A 335 14.33 -3.98 4.30
N LYS A 336 15.06 -3.97 5.44
CA LYS A 336 14.59 -3.35 6.68
C LYS A 336 14.37 -1.85 6.54
N PHE A 337 15.22 -1.14 5.81
CA PHE A 337 15.04 0.29 5.56
C PHE A 337 13.69 0.55 4.88
N TYR A 338 13.47 -0.04 3.71
CA TYR A 338 12.22 0.18 2.96
C TYR A 338 10.97 -0.30 3.69
N LEU A 339 11.05 -1.45 4.38
CA LEU A 339 9.94 -1.99 5.15
C LEU A 339 9.60 -1.12 6.37
N ASN A 340 10.60 -0.57 7.04
CA ASN A 340 10.39 0.40 8.11
C ASN A 340 9.69 1.66 7.58
N GLU A 341 10.15 2.23 6.46
CA GLU A 341 9.52 3.41 5.86
C GLU A 341 8.05 3.13 5.48
N ALA A 342 7.76 1.94 4.95
CA ALA A 342 6.40 1.52 4.64
C ALA A 342 5.51 1.46 5.90
N VAL A 343 6.00 0.87 6.99
CA VAL A 343 5.28 0.78 8.27
C VAL A 343 5.12 2.15 8.95
N GLN A 344 6.10 3.05 8.82
CA GLN A 344 5.99 4.41 9.33
C GLN A 344 4.96 5.24 8.56
N MET A 345 4.79 4.97 7.26
CA MET A 345 3.79 5.64 6.44
C MET A 345 2.38 5.13 6.73
N ASP A 346 2.21 3.83 6.95
CA ASP A 346 0.95 3.23 7.38
C ASP A 346 1.18 2.13 8.41
N GLU A 347 0.90 2.47 9.66
CA GLU A 347 1.07 1.56 10.78
C GLU A 347 0.15 0.33 10.66
N ASP A 348 -0.98 0.40 9.96
CA ASP A 348 -1.85 -0.75 9.78
C ASP A 348 -1.56 -1.53 8.50
N TYR A 349 -0.51 -1.17 7.75
CA TYR A 349 -0.16 -1.86 6.51
C TYR A 349 0.47 -3.24 6.79
N LEU A 350 -0.44 -4.22 6.85
CA LEU A 350 -0.17 -5.58 7.30
C LEU A 350 1.00 -6.25 6.55
N ALA A 351 1.06 -6.11 5.22
CA ALA A 351 2.09 -6.73 4.40
C ALA A 351 3.49 -6.24 4.78
N ALA A 352 3.69 -4.91 4.85
CA ALA A 352 4.96 -4.32 5.24
C ALA A 352 5.37 -4.75 6.65
N ARG A 353 4.43 -4.73 7.60
CA ARG A 353 4.68 -5.10 9.00
C ARG A 353 5.11 -6.57 9.14
N MET A 354 4.47 -7.46 8.39
CA MET A 354 4.85 -8.87 8.37
C MET A 354 6.20 -9.11 7.71
N ASN A 355 6.45 -8.48 6.56
CA ASN A 355 7.75 -8.55 5.89
C ASN A 355 8.86 -7.98 6.79
N PHE A 356 8.57 -6.91 7.54
CA PHE A 356 9.53 -6.32 8.46
C PHE A 356 9.86 -7.23 9.63
N ALA A 357 8.84 -7.88 10.20
CA ALA A 357 9.03 -8.90 11.23
C ALA A 357 9.87 -10.08 10.72
N THR A 358 9.65 -10.50 9.47
CA THR A 358 10.46 -11.54 8.81
C THR A 358 11.92 -11.09 8.67
N ALA A 359 12.16 -9.85 8.26
CA ALA A 359 13.53 -9.32 8.14
C ALA A 359 14.25 -9.29 9.50
N TYR A 360 13.57 -8.87 10.57
CA TYR A 360 14.11 -8.95 11.94
C TYR A 360 14.36 -10.39 12.39
N PHE A 361 13.47 -11.31 12.05
CA PHE A 361 13.63 -12.72 12.39
C PHE A 361 14.88 -13.30 11.72
N LEU A 362 15.11 -13.02 10.43
CA LEU A 362 16.30 -13.47 9.71
C LEU A 362 17.60 -12.87 10.26
N GLU A 363 17.55 -11.63 10.76
CA GLU A 363 18.66 -10.95 11.46
C GLU A 363 18.93 -11.55 12.86
N GLY A 364 18.06 -12.42 13.38
CA GLY A 364 18.15 -12.96 14.74
C GLY A 364 17.60 -12.01 15.82
N LYS A 365 16.95 -10.90 15.45
CA LYS A 365 16.33 -9.95 16.38
C LYS A 365 14.90 -10.36 16.72
N PHE A 366 14.75 -11.48 17.43
CA PHE A 366 13.45 -12.10 17.70
C PHE A 366 12.49 -11.21 18.51
N TYR A 367 13.01 -10.42 19.46
CA TYR A 367 12.22 -9.42 20.20
C TYR A 367 11.62 -8.37 19.28
N SER A 368 12.41 -7.84 18.34
CA SER A 368 11.94 -6.85 17.37
C SER A 368 10.90 -7.45 16.42
N ALA A 369 11.12 -8.69 15.97
CA ALA A 369 10.14 -9.42 15.15
C ALA A 369 8.80 -9.58 15.90
N LEU A 370 8.83 -9.98 17.17
CA LEU A 370 7.63 -10.08 18.00
C LEU A 370 6.95 -8.73 18.21
N GLY A 371 7.72 -7.67 18.47
CA GLY A 371 7.20 -6.32 18.62
C GLY A 371 6.40 -5.87 17.39
N GLN A 372 6.90 -6.12 16.18
CA GLN A 372 6.18 -5.84 14.94
C GLN A 372 4.87 -6.65 14.83
N LEU A 373 4.91 -7.93 15.17
CA LEU A 373 3.73 -8.80 15.05
C LEU A 373 2.67 -8.57 16.14
N GLU A 374 3.06 -8.05 17.31
CA GLU A 374 2.14 -7.70 18.39
C GLU A 374 1.38 -6.39 18.13
N GLN A 375 1.89 -5.54 17.24
CA GLN A 375 1.19 -4.34 16.77
C GLN A 375 0.05 -4.66 15.79
N ILE A 376 -0.02 -5.87 15.23
CA ILE A 376 -1.13 -6.28 14.34
C ILE A 376 -2.40 -6.53 15.18
N PRO A 377 -3.49 -5.78 14.97
CA PRO A 377 -4.75 -6.02 15.67
C PRO A 377 -5.31 -7.41 15.35
N LYS A 378 -5.91 -8.09 16.34
CA LYS A 378 -6.40 -9.46 16.18
C LYS A 378 -7.53 -9.59 15.17
N ASP A 379 -8.32 -8.53 15.03
CA ASP A 379 -9.48 -8.36 14.17
C ASP A 379 -9.13 -7.77 12.79
N ALA A 380 -7.91 -7.24 12.61
CA ALA A 380 -7.47 -6.70 11.32
C ALA A 380 -7.28 -7.79 10.25
N VAL A 381 -7.21 -9.05 10.64
CA VAL A 381 -6.91 -10.16 9.75
C VAL A 381 -8.10 -11.08 9.58
N ASN A 382 -8.79 -10.95 8.44
CA ASN A 382 -9.92 -11.81 8.08
C ASN A 382 -9.51 -13.14 7.45
N ASP A 383 -8.38 -13.18 6.76
CA ASP A 383 -7.89 -14.40 6.09
C ASP A 383 -7.29 -15.40 7.10
N PRO A 384 -7.82 -16.64 7.20
CA PRO A 384 -7.27 -17.68 8.07
C PRO A 384 -5.81 -18.05 7.77
N SER A 385 -5.42 -18.02 6.50
CA SER A 385 -4.08 -18.28 6.01
C SER A 385 -3.08 -17.26 6.55
N ILE A 386 -3.43 -15.98 6.45
CA ILE A 386 -2.63 -14.88 6.99
C ILE A 386 -2.49 -15.00 8.50
N ARG A 387 -3.59 -15.26 9.22
CA ARG A 387 -3.54 -15.45 10.69
C ARG A 387 -2.59 -16.58 11.08
N ALA A 388 -2.65 -17.70 10.37
CA ALA A 388 -1.78 -18.84 10.63
C ALA A 388 -0.30 -18.51 10.38
N MET A 389 0.02 -17.72 9.36
CA MET A 389 1.38 -17.26 9.07
C MET A 389 1.92 -16.30 10.14
N ILE A 390 1.08 -15.40 10.67
CA ILE A 390 1.44 -14.55 11.83
C ILE A 390 1.71 -15.41 13.06
N VAL A 391 0.84 -16.41 13.33
CA VAL A 391 1.03 -17.35 14.44
C VAL A 391 2.34 -18.14 14.28
N ASN A 392 2.64 -18.63 13.07
CA ASN A 392 3.87 -19.32 12.75
C ASN A 392 5.09 -18.49 13.13
N LEU A 393 5.19 -17.26 12.61
CA LEU A 393 6.32 -16.37 12.87
C LEU A 393 6.44 -15.97 14.36
N LYS A 394 5.30 -15.70 15.03
CA LYS A 394 5.28 -15.46 16.49
C LYS A 394 5.81 -16.66 17.28
N VAL A 395 5.44 -17.88 16.88
CA VAL A 395 5.87 -19.09 17.56
C VAL A 395 7.36 -19.31 17.37
N LEU A 396 7.87 -19.18 16.14
CA LEU A 396 9.30 -19.31 15.85
C LEU A 396 10.11 -18.26 16.60
N ALA A 397 9.70 -16.99 16.57
CA ALA A 397 10.41 -15.93 17.28
C ALA A 397 10.43 -16.17 18.80
N ARG A 398 9.32 -16.63 19.40
CA ARG A 398 9.27 -16.97 20.84
C ARG A 398 10.13 -18.17 21.20
N TYR A 399 10.18 -19.18 20.34
CA TYR A 399 11.04 -20.33 20.55
C TYR A 399 12.50 -19.91 20.62
N HIS A 400 12.96 -19.13 19.63
CA HIS A 400 14.35 -18.68 19.59
C HIS A 400 14.71 -17.65 20.66
N GLN A 401 13.74 -16.82 21.07
CA GLN A 401 13.91 -15.90 22.19
C GLN A 401 14.24 -16.64 23.50
N ASP A 402 13.64 -17.82 23.72
CA ASP A 402 13.82 -18.60 24.96
C ASP A 402 15.12 -19.41 24.94
N THR A 403 15.53 -19.89 23.77
CA THR A 403 16.82 -20.59 23.59
C THR A 403 18.03 -19.66 23.68
N ASP A 404 17.84 -18.35 23.47
CA ASP A 404 18.87 -17.34 23.70
C ASP A 404 19.06 -17.15 25.22
N SER A 405 19.90 -18.03 25.76
CA SER A 405 20.18 -18.42 27.16
C SER A 405 20.39 -17.31 28.22
N THR A 406 20.22 -16.04 27.88
CA THR A 406 20.55 -14.92 28.76
C THR A 406 19.45 -14.54 29.76
N PHE A 407 18.18 -14.95 29.56
CA PHE A 407 17.08 -14.28 30.27
C PHE A 407 16.18 -15.11 31.19
N ARG A 408 15.95 -16.42 30.99
CA ARG A 408 15.13 -17.23 31.93
C ARG A 408 15.48 -18.72 31.92
N THR A 409 16.38 -19.16 32.79
CA THR A 409 16.52 -20.58 33.10
C THR A 409 15.25 -21.10 33.79
N GLY A 410 14.50 -21.99 33.12
CA GLY A 410 13.44 -22.79 33.75
C GLY A 410 12.00 -22.60 33.22
N PHE A 411 11.75 -21.78 32.20
CA PHE A 411 10.42 -21.71 31.56
C PHE A 411 10.44 -22.40 30.21
N ASP A 412 9.92 -23.64 30.12
CA ASP A 412 9.83 -24.34 28.83
C ASP A 412 8.69 -23.75 27.98
N VAL A 413 9.02 -22.97 26.94
CA VAL A 413 8.03 -22.44 25.99
C VAL A 413 7.43 -23.53 25.08
N TRP A 414 8.02 -24.73 25.04
CA TRP A 414 7.65 -25.81 24.13
C TRP A 414 6.15 -26.18 24.13
N PRO A 415 5.48 -26.36 25.28
CA PRO A 415 4.05 -26.71 25.28
C PRO A 415 3.16 -25.59 24.71
N VAL A 416 3.62 -24.35 24.73
CA VAL A 416 2.91 -23.20 24.16
C VAL A 416 3.12 -23.12 22.65
N VAL A 417 4.38 -23.25 22.22
CA VAL A 417 4.81 -23.27 20.81
C VAL A 417 4.07 -24.35 20.03
N THR A 418 4.16 -25.60 20.49
CA THR A 418 3.53 -26.76 19.84
C THR A 418 2.00 -26.67 19.82
N ARG A 419 1.38 -26.23 20.92
CA ARG A 419 -0.08 -26.04 21.00
C ARG A 419 -0.55 -25.00 20.00
N ARG A 420 0.17 -23.88 19.85
CA ARG A 420 -0.19 -22.81 18.91
C ARG A 420 -0.02 -23.23 17.45
N LEU A 421 1.06 -23.91 17.09
CA LEU A 421 1.23 -24.44 15.72
C LEU A 421 0.19 -25.50 15.38
N ASN A 422 -0.09 -26.42 16.30
CA ASN A 422 -1.16 -27.41 16.09
C ASN A 422 -2.55 -26.78 16.01
N ALA A 423 -2.82 -25.71 16.77
CA ALA A 423 -4.05 -24.95 16.64
C ALA A 423 -4.13 -24.24 15.27
N ALA A 424 -3.02 -23.64 14.81
CA ALA A 424 -2.94 -23.04 13.48
C ALA A 424 -3.24 -24.08 12.39
N LEU A 425 -2.62 -25.26 12.43
CA LEU A 425 -2.86 -26.36 11.48
C LEU A 425 -4.33 -26.85 11.44
N LYS A 426 -5.09 -26.68 12.52
CA LYS A 426 -6.52 -27.03 12.58
C LYS A 426 -7.46 -25.94 12.06
N THR A 427 -6.92 -24.81 11.63
CA THR A 427 -7.72 -23.71 11.09
C THR A 427 -8.39 -24.17 9.78
N PRO A 428 -9.72 -24.01 9.64
CA PRO A 428 -10.42 -24.42 8.44
C PRO A 428 -9.98 -23.57 7.24
N ASN A 429 -10.04 -24.16 6.04
CA ASN A 429 -9.74 -23.50 4.76
C ASN A 429 -8.33 -22.91 4.64
N LEU A 430 -7.35 -23.49 5.33
CA LEU A 430 -5.95 -23.13 5.09
C LEU A 430 -5.48 -23.55 3.70
N ASN A 431 -4.75 -22.66 3.05
CA ASN A 431 -4.00 -22.96 1.84
C ASN A 431 -2.95 -24.06 2.11
N ASP A 432 -2.74 -24.94 1.14
CA ASP A 432 -1.87 -26.12 1.29
C ASP A 432 -0.39 -25.75 1.43
N ASP A 433 0.10 -24.70 0.79
CA ASP A 433 1.48 -24.20 0.96
C ASP A 433 1.72 -23.72 2.40
N ILE A 434 0.71 -23.12 3.02
CA ILE A 434 0.78 -22.71 4.43
C ILE A 434 0.74 -23.91 5.36
N LYS A 435 -0.08 -24.93 5.06
CA LYS A 435 -0.03 -26.19 5.81
C LYS A 435 1.34 -26.84 5.69
N ALA A 436 1.92 -26.85 4.49
CA ALA A 436 3.26 -27.37 4.27
C ALA A 436 4.30 -26.63 5.12
N ALA A 437 4.29 -25.29 5.09
CA ALA A 437 5.19 -24.45 5.88
C ALA A 437 5.05 -24.68 7.39
N LEU A 438 3.81 -24.76 7.90
CA LEU A 438 3.56 -25.05 9.32
C LEU A 438 4.06 -26.45 9.72
N HIS A 439 3.86 -27.45 8.87
CA HIS A 439 4.35 -28.80 9.11
C HIS A 439 5.88 -28.87 9.07
N ASP A 440 6.53 -28.25 8.08
CA ASP A 440 7.98 -28.22 7.97
C ASP A 440 8.62 -27.50 9.17
N ASN A 441 8.07 -26.35 9.57
CA ASN A 441 8.57 -25.62 10.74
C ASN A 441 8.39 -26.40 12.04
N LEU A 442 7.27 -27.09 12.21
CA LEU A 442 7.05 -27.95 13.37
C LEU A 442 8.01 -29.15 13.37
N ALA A 443 8.37 -29.68 12.20
CA ALA A 443 9.37 -30.74 12.10
C ALA A 443 10.75 -30.26 12.58
N TRP A 444 11.20 -29.09 12.13
CA TRP A 444 12.46 -28.49 12.59
C TRP A 444 12.50 -28.31 14.10
N LEU A 445 11.44 -27.74 14.66
CA LEU A 445 11.29 -27.55 16.11
C LEU A 445 11.33 -28.89 16.89
N LEU A 446 10.77 -29.96 16.33
CA LEU A 446 10.80 -31.30 16.93
C LEU A 446 12.20 -31.92 16.90
N GLU A 447 12.96 -31.70 15.82
CA GLU A 447 14.33 -32.19 15.67
C GLU A 447 15.29 -31.54 16.66
N ASP A 448 15.16 -30.23 16.90
CA ASP A 448 15.93 -29.54 17.95
C ASP A 448 15.74 -30.17 19.33
N ARG A 449 14.60 -30.81 19.56
CA ARG A 449 14.24 -31.49 20.81
C ARG A 449 14.56 -32.99 20.78
N GLY A 450 15.26 -33.46 19.74
CA GLY A 450 15.60 -34.87 19.54
C GLY A 450 14.41 -35.77 19.17
N GLN A 451 13.26 -35.21 18.79
CA GLN A 451 12.03 -35.95 18.48
C GLN A 451 11.96 -36.35 17.00
N ASN A 452 13.02 -36.97 16.49
CA ASN A 452 13.21 -37.24 15.05
C ASN A 452 12.08 -38.05 14.41
N GLN A 453 11.48 -39.01 15.14
CA GLN A 453 10.34 -39.79 14.63
C GLN A 453 9.09 -38.92 14.42
N ALA A 454 8.79 -38.04 15.36
CA ALA A 454 7.67 -37.11 15.25
C ALA A 454 7.93 -36.10 14.12
N ALA A 455 9.15 -35.59 14.03
CA ALA A 455 9.55 -34.68 12.95
C ALA A 455 9.38 -35.30 11.56
N ALA A 456 9.78 -36.56 11.38
CA ALA A 456 9.62 -37.29 10.12
C ALA A 456 8.15 -37.37 9.66
N ILE A 457 7.21 -37.57 10.62
CA ILE A 457 5.77 -37.55 10.32
C ILE A 457 5.34 -36.18 9.79
N HIS A 458 5.83 -35.09 10.39
CA HIS A 458 5.51 -33.74 9.96
C HIS A 458 6.13 -33.39 8.60
N ARG A 459 7.39 -33.78 8.33
CA ARG A 459 8.01 -33.62 6.99
C ARG A 459 7.22 -34.36 5.91
N SER A 460 6.79 -35.59 6.18
CA SER A 460 5.96 -36.36 5.24
C SER A 460 4.64 -35.64 4.92
N LYS A 461 3.97 -35.08 5.93
CA LYS A 461 2.76 -34.27 5.73
C LYS A 461 3.05 -33.00 4.93
N ALA A 462 4.15 -32.30 5.20
CA ALA A 462 4.51 -31.12 4.43
C ALA A 462 4.74 -31.43 2.95
N GLN A 463 5.44 -32.52 2.64
CA GLN A 463 5.63 -33.00 1.27
C GLN A 463 4.30 -33.40 0.61
N GLN A 464 3.37 -33.99 1.36
CA GLN A 464 2.03 -34.31 0.85
C GLN A 464 1.29 -33.04 0.40
N TYR A 465 1.30 -31.99 1.21
CA TYR A 465 0.65 -30.72 0.85
C TYR A 465 1.33 -30.02 -0.32
N LYS A 466 2.67 -30.04 -0.40
CA LYS A 466 3.42 -29.49 -1.56
C LYS A 466 3.08 -30.18 -2.88
N LYS A 467 2.81 -31.49 -2.87
CA LYS A 467 2.42 -32.25 -4.08
C LYS A 467 0.97 -32.02 -4.49
N ALA A 468 0.10 -31.68 -3.54
CA ALA A 468 -1.31 -31.44 -3.76
C ALA A 468 -1.60 -30.01 -4.25
N ALA A 469 -0.71 -29.06 -3.95
CA ALA A 469 -0.79 -27.72 -4.49
C ALA A 469 -0.63 -27.75 -6.02
N PRO A 470 -1.57 -27.17 -6.79
CA PRO A 470 -1.36 -27.02 -8.23
C PRO A 470 -0.05 -26.23 -8.45
N GLN A 471 0.78 -26.66 -9.40
CA GLN A 471 2.01 -25.94 -9.80
C GLN A 471 1.76 -24.55 -10.38
N THR A 472 0.51 -24.06 -10.32
CA THR A 472 0.21 -22.64 -10.50
C THR A 472 0.81 -21.88 -9.33
N VAL A 473 1.81 -21.06 -9.62
CA VAL A 473 2.45 -20.17 -8.65
C VAL A 473 1.34 -19.40 -7.91
N PRO A 474 1.17 -19.60 -6.59
CA PRO A 474 0.23 -18.80 -5.84
C PRO A 474 0.68 -17.34 -5.94
N ASN A 475 -0.25 -16.43 -6.23
CA ASN A 475 -0.02 -15.03 -5.87
C ASN A 475 0.34 -15.01 -4.38
N PRO A 476 1.41 -14.31 -3.96
CA PRO A 476 1.66 -14.17 -2.53
C PRO A 476 0.38 -13.64 -1.90
N PRO A 477 -0.15 -14.26 -0.82
CA PRO A 477 -1.47 -13.96 -0.27
C PRO A 477 -1.64 -12.52 0.27
N TRP A 478 -0.60 -11.70 0.12
CA TRP A 478 -0.44 -10.34 0.63
C TRP A 478 -0.58 -9.27 -0.44
N THR A 479 -0.41 -9.64 -1.72
CA THR A 479 -0.80 -8.76 -2.81
C THR A 479 -2.20 -9.16 -3.23
N GLN A 480 -3.13 -8.20 -3.24
CA GLN A 480 -4.34 -8.39 -4.03
C GLN A 480 -3.88 -8.83 -5.43
N PRO A 481 -4.50 -9.86 -6.05
CA PRO A 481 -4.16 -10.20 -7.41
C PRO A 481 -4.26 -8.92 -8.22
N ILE A 482 -3.13 -8.42 -8.72
CA ILE A 482 -3.17 -7.46 -9.81
C ILE A 482 -3.88 -8.26 -10.90
N PRO A 483 -5.08 -7.84 -11.34
CA PRO A 483 -5.81 -8.62 -12.31
C PRO A 483 -4.90 -8.90 -13.50
N LEU A 484 -4.77 -10.17 -13.88
CA LEU A 484 -4.08 -10.64 -15.09
C LEU A 484 -4.60 -9.98 -16.39
N GLY A 485 -5.57 -9.06 -16.31
CA GLY A 485 -6.02 -8.19 -17.39
C GLY A 485 -5.07 -7.04 -17.76
N CYS A 486 -3.89 -6.93 -17.13
CA CYS A 486 -2.79 -6.14 -17.69
C CYS A 486 -2.13 -6.92 -18.83
N TYR A 487 -2.85 -7.09 -19.95
CA TYR A 487 -2.24 -7.52 -21.20
C TYR A 487 -1.15 -6.51 -21.56
N ILE A 488 0.09 -6.99 -21.65
CA ILE A 488 1.02 -6.43 -22.64
C ILE A 488 0.27 -6.58 -23.95
N GLU A 489 -0.17 -5.46 -24.54
CA GLU A 489 -0.82 -5.50 -25.84
C GLU A 489 0.11 -6.25 -26.81
N PRO A 490 -0.42 -7.15 -27.67
CA PRO A 490 0.40 -7.85 -28.67
C PRO A 490 1.28 -6.91 -29.50
N GLU A 491 0.86 -5.64 -29.62
CA GLU A 491 1.56 -4.55 -30.30
C GLU A 491 2.90 -4.16 -29.66
N LEU A 492 3.12 -4.47 -28.38
CA LEU A 492 4.41 -4.26 -27.70
C LEU A 492 5.38 -5.45 -27.83
N ILE A 493 4.92 -6.58 -28.39
CA ILE A 493 5.75 -7.77 -28.63
C ILE A 493 6.27 -7.80 -30.08
N THR A 494 5.72 -6.96 -30.97
CA THR A 494 5.97 -7.01 -32.42
C THR A 494 6.68 -5.80 -33.03
N THR A 495 7.26 -4.91 -32.23
CA THR A 495 8.13 -3.81 -32.73
C THR A 495 9.58 -3.96 -32.32
#